data_AF-A0A1V3XVD9-F1
#
_entry.id   AF-A0A1V3XVD9-F1
#
_cell.length_a   1.000
_cell.length_b   1.000
_cell.length_c   1.000
_cell.angle_alpha   90.00
_cell.angle_beta   90.00
_cell.angle_gamma   90.00
#
_symmetry.space_group_name_H-M   'P 1'
#
loop_
_entity.id
_entity.type
_entity.pdbx_description
1 polymer ?
#
loop_
_entity_poly.entity_id
_entity_poly.type
_entity_poly.pdbx_seq_one_letter_code
_entity_poly.pdbx_strand_id
1 'polypeptide(L)'
;MSELAATHPLLGAHIEMPSGGTHVWQADVGTDVSPWLADHKVFGQPIMPAAGFAEIALAAGAEALGLSADTIGINQFEVEQMLPLDNHTQLTTQLIRNGDSQIRVEIYSRSPNGDFRRHATARVEQAAPDAARTRPVLHRSSTAATVSPADFYALLRQTGQHHGPAFAALSRISRLSDGSAETEITLPDEAPRHPGYRLHPSMLDAALQSLGAAIPDDEVAGSAEASYLPVSFDKVRVYRDIGRHLTCRAQLANLDGGAGKLGNVALIDDAGQVAAEIDGIYLRRVERRAVPLPLPQKIFDAEWIEGPIAVEAGPGRDARPHPAVGWCSPTRPRIAESG
;
A
#
# COMPACT_ATOMS: atom_id res chain seq x y z
N MET A 1 10.65 38.46 6.66
CA MET A 1 9.42 37.65 6.54
C MET A 1 9.47 36.86 5.24
N SER A 2 10.36 35.87 5.12
CA SER A 2 10.55 35.13 3.86
C SER A 2 11.03 33.71 4.15
N GLU A 3 10.31 33.00 5.01
CA GLU A 3 10.71 31.67 5.49
C GLU A 3 9.49 30.86 5.95
N LEU A 4 8.54 30.73 5.03
CA LEU A 4 7.46 29.73 5.07
C LEU A 4 7.28 29.22 3.64
N ALA A 5 8.34 28.63 3.09
CA ALA A 5 8.13 27.54 2.15
C ALA A 5 7.26 26.52 2.89
N ALA A 6 6.08 26.22 2.35
CA ALA A 6 5.12 25.36 3.03
C ALA A 6 5.81 24.03 3.36
N THR A 7 5.77 23.65 4.64
CA THR A 7 6.51 22.50 5.16
C THR A 7 6.07 21.23 4.44
N HIS A 8 7.02 20.40 3.99
CA HIS A 8 6.70 19.21 3.21
C HIS A 8 5.75 18.26 3.97
N PRO A 9 4.56 17.91 3.44
CA PRO A 9 3.47 17.32 4.23
C PRO A 9 3.81 16.04 4.96
N LEU A 10 4.68 15.20 4.38
CA LEU A 10 5.05 13.89 4.94
C LEU A 10 6.42 13.89 5.63
N LEU A 11 7.17 15.00 5.55
CA LEU A 11 8.51 15.12 6.12
C LEU A 11 8.46 16.00 7.38
N GLY A 12 7.71 17.11 7.32
CA GLY A 12 7.35 17.91 8.48
C GLY A 12 8.46 18.86 8.95
N ALA A 13 8.41 19.23 10.22
CA ALA A 13 9.30 20.24 10.78
C ALA A 13 10.75 19.76 10.80
N HIS A 14 11.69 20.57 10.29
CA HIS A 14 13.12 20.25 10.16
C HIS A 14 13.95 20.78 11.33
N ILE A 15 14.93 20.01 11.77
CA ILE A 15 16.02 20.42 12.66
C ILE A 15 17.35 19.85 12.13
N GLU A 16 18.37 20.70 11.97
CA GLU A 16 19.76 20.25 11.78
C GLU A 16 20.45 20.09 13.15
N MET A 17 21.17 18.99 13.34
CA MET A 17 21.85 18.70 14.60
C MET A 17 23.16 19.51 14.70
N PRO A 18 23.44 20.22 15.82
CA PRO A 18 24.66 21.02 15.98
C PRO A 18 25.99 20.26 15.88
N SER A 19 25.97 18.93 15.94
CA SER A 19 27.13 18.07 15.65
C SER A 19 27.55 18.07 14.18
N GLY A 20 26.71 18.61 13.29
CA GLY A 20 26.84 18.53 11.84
C GLY A 20 26.44 17.17 11.28
N GLY A 21 26.10 17.15 10.00
CA GLY A 21 25.90 15.92 9.21
C GLY A 21 24.65 15.09 9.53
N THR A 22 23.87 15.43 10.55
CA THR A 22 22.60 14.76 10.87
C THR A 22 21.45 15.76 10.79
N HIS A 23 20.43 15.42 10.03
CA HIS A 23 19.19 16.17 9.89
C HIS A 23 18.04 15.31 10.40
N VAL A 24 17.11 15.90 11.15
CA VAL A 24 15.95 15.24 11.72
C VAL A 24 14.71 15.99 11.30
N TRP A 25 13.66 15.27 10.89
CA TRP A 25 12.35 15.84 10.66
C TRP A 25 11.27 15.07 11.41
N GLN A 26 10.18 15.77 11.74
CA GLN A 26 9.01 15.19 12.38
C GLN A 26 7.71 15.65 11.70
N ALA A 27 6.89 14.68 11.29
CA ALA A 27 5.57 14.88 10.68
C ALA A 27 4.49 14.04 11.38
N ASP A 28 3.25 14.50 11.29
CA ASP A 28 2.08 13.66 11.52
C ASP A 28 1.47 13.28 10.18
N VAL A 29 1.48 11.98 9.87
CA VAL A 29 0.90 11.41 8.64
C VAL A 29 -0.37 10.61 8.93
N GLY A 30 -0.96 10.80 10.11
CA GLY A 30 -2.22 10.16 10.48
C GLY A 30 -3.39 10.61 9.60
N THR A 31 -4.44 9.80 9.58
CA THR A 31 -5.58 9.96 8.66
C THR A 31 -6.47 11.17 8.97
N ASP A 32 -6.39 11.78 10.16
CA ASP A 32 -7.06 13.07 10.42
C ASP A 32 -6.27 14.26 9.84
N VAL A 33 -4.94 14.10 9.65
CA VAL A 33 -4.03 15.14 9.11
C VAL A 33 -3.86 15.00 7.59
N SER A 34 -3.78 13.76 7.10
CA SER A 34 -3.70 13.42 5.67
C SER A 34 -4.79 12.38 5.30
N PRO A 35 -6.07 12.78 5.20
CA PRO A 35 -7.19 11.85 4.95
C PRO A 35 -7.04 11.00 3.70
N TRP A 36 -6.41 11.53 2.66
CA TRP A 36 -6.13 10.83 1.42
C TRP A 36 -5.24 9.58 1.60
N LEU A 37 -4.39 9.52 2.64
CA LEU A 37 -3.61 8.31 2.96
C LEU A 37 -4.48 7.16 3.47
N ALA A 38 -5.68 7.43 3.96
CA ALA A 38 -6.63 6.40 4.37
C ALA A 38 -7.08 5.52 3.19
N ASP A 39 -6.93 5.98 1.95
CA ASP A 39 -7.33 5.25 0.74
C ASP A 39 -6.34 4.18 0.29
N HIS A 40 -5.09 4.13 0.79
CA HIS A 40 -4.19 3.00 0.54
C HIS A 40 -4.33 1.97 1.68
N LYS A 41 -5.07 0.88 1.42
CA LYS A 41 -5.38 -0.15 2.42
C LYS A 41 -4.88 -1.53 2.02
N VAL A 42 -4.31 -2.25 3.00
CA VAL A 42 -3.91 -3.66 2.86
C VAL A 42 -4.68 -4.50 3.88
N PHE A 43 -5.39 -5.53 3.40
CA PHE A 43 -6.31 -6.38 4.16
C PHE A 43 -7.27 -5.59 5.09
N GLY A 44 -7.71 -4.42 4.62
CA GLY A 44 -8.67 -3.54 5.30
C GLY A 44 -8.05 -2.44 6.18
N GLN A 45 -6.76 -2.51 6.50
CA GLN A 45 -6.08 -1.49 7.31
C GLN A 45 -5.50 -0.38 6.43
N PRO A 46 -5.66 0.91 6.76
CA PRO A 46 -4.82 1.99 6.23
C PRO A 46 -3.36 1.72 6.52
N ILE A 47 -2.51 1.71 5.48
CA ILE A 47 -1.08 1.39 5.60
C ILE A 47 -0.31 2.44 4.80
N MET A 48 0.78 2.96 5.35
CA MET A 48 1.68 3.85 4.60
C MET A 48 2.25 3.11 3.37
N PRO A 49 2.02 3.59 2.13
CA PRO A 49 2.55 2.95 0.93
C PRO A 49 4.07 3.06 0.88
N ALA A 50 4.73 2.10 0.23
CA ALA A 50 6.17 2.15 -0.06
C ALA A 50 6.55 3.44 -0.82
N ALA A 51 5.64 3.88 -1.71
CA ALA A 51 5.74 5.15 -2.41
C ALA A 51 5.87 6.37 -1.49
N GLY A 52 5.17 6.38 -0.35
CA GLY A 52 5.23 7.48 0.62
C GLY A 52 6.58 7.56 1.32
N PHE A 53 7.15 6.41 1.70
CA PHE A 53 8.49 6.36 2.28
C PHE A 53 9.59 6.75 1.28
N ALA A 54 9.46 6.36 0.01
CA ALA A 54 10.41 6.75 -1.03
C ALA A 54 10.38 8.26 -1.31
N GLU A 55 9.18 8.86 -1.35
CA GLU A 55 9.04 10.32 -1.47
C GLU A 55 9.65 11.06 -0.27
N ILE A 56 9.41 10.59 0.97
CA ILE A 56 10.05 11.16 2.17
C ILE A 56 11.59 11.13 2.06
N ALA A 57 12.16 10.04 1.55
CA ALA A 57 13.61 9.92 1.39
C ALA A 57 14.19 10.81 0.28
N LEU A 58 13.47 10.99 -0.85
CA LEU A 58 13.82 11.95 -1.90
C LEU A 58 13.75 13.40 -1.38
N ALA A 59 12.67 13.76 -0.68
CA ALA A 59 12.47 15.09 -0.11
C ALA A 59 13.55 15.42 0.94
N ALA A 60 13.81 14.50 1.88
CA ALA A 60 14.86 14.64 2.89
C ALA A 60 16.26 14.83 2.27
N GLY A 61 16.57 14.06 1.23
CA GLY A 61 17.83 14.17 0.49
C GLY A 61 18.03 15.53 -0.18
N ALA A 62 16.97 16.04 -0.84
CA ALA A 62 16.99 17.37 -1.47
C ALA A 62 17.12 18.50 -0.45
N GLU A 63 16.35 18.44 0.63
CA GLU A 63 16.31 19.49 1.66
C GLU A 63 17.63 19.58 2.44
N ALA A 64 18.17 18.46 2.92
CA ALA A 64 19.43 18.45 3.68
C ALA A 64 20.68 18.81 2.85
N LEU A 65 20.64 18.61 1.54
CA LEU A 65 21.75 18.97 0.64
C LEU A 65 21.59 20.35 0.01
N GLY A 66 20.43 21.00 0.16
CA GLY A 66 20.12 22.26 -0.52
C GLY A 66 20.10 22.12 -2.05
N LEU A 67 19.75 20.93 -2.55
CA LEU A 67 19.83 20.56 -3.96
C LEU A 67 18.44 20.48 -4.61
N SER A 68 18.38 20.72 -5.91
CA SER A 68 17.17 20.54 -6.70
C SER A 68 16.83 19.05 -6.87
N ALA A 69 15.53 18.75 -6.94
CA ALA A 69 15.01 17.38 -6.88
C ALA A 69 15.51 16.47 -8.03
N ASP A 70 15.71 17.05 -9.22
CA ASP A 70 16.25 16.40 -10.40
C ASP A 70 17.70 15.90 -10.23
N THR A 71 18.46 16.48 -9.30
CA THR A 71 19.81 16.00 -8.94
C THR A 71 19.81 14.92 -7.85
N ILE A 72 18.66 14.65 -7.23
CA ILE A 72 18.53 13.77 -6.06
C ILE A 72 17.87 12.44 -6.43
N GLY A 73 18.40 11.38 -5.83
CA GLY A 73 17.91 10.03 -6.01
C GLY A 73 18.16 9.22 -4.78
N ILE A 74 17.45 8.11 -4.71
CA ILE A 74 17.67 7.11 -3.67
C ILE A 74 18.05 5.78 -4.29
N ASN A 75 18.94 5.07 -3.62
CA ASN A 75 19.29 3.69 -3.93
C ASN A 75 19.24 2.84 -2.66
N GLN A 76 19.15 1.51 -2.81
CA GLN A 76 18.99 0.57 -1.70
C GLN A 76 17.84 0.98 -0.77
N PHE A 77 16.68 1.30 -1.36
CA PHE A 77 15.47 1.62 -0.61
C PHE A 77 14.81 0.32 -0.15
N GLU A 78 14.52 0.20 1.15
CA GLU A 78 13.87 -0.97 1.74
C GLU A 78 12.76 -0.55 2.69
N VAL A 79 11.60 -1.22 2.62
CA VAL A 79 10.52 -1.17 3.59
C VAL A 79 10.64 -2.39 4.50
N GLU A 80 11.33 -2.19 5.63
CA GLU A 80 11.57 -3.21 6.64
C GLU A 80 10.25 -3.66 7.31
N GLN A 81 9.37 -2.71 7.61
CA GLN A 81 8.16 -2.96 8.41
C GLN A 81 6.98 -2.09 7.96
N MET A 82 5.79 -2.69 7.84
CA MET A 82 4.56 -1.94 7.57
C MET A 82 4.24 -0.95 8.70
N LEU A 83 3.74 0.23 8.31
CA LEU A 83 3.19 1.24 9.21
C LEU A 83 1.68 1.34 9.00
N PRO A 84 0.85 0.78 9.90
CA PRO A 84 -0.56 1.16 10.00
C PRO A 84 -0.69 2.66 10.27
N LEU A 85 -1.70 3.29 9.67
CA LEU A 85 -2.01 4.69 9.90
C LEU A 85 -3.25 4.79 10.80
N ASP A 86 -3.06 5.31 12.00
CA ASP A 86 -4.13 5.75 12.90
C ASP A 86 -4.52 7.21 12.58
N ASN A 87 -5.53 7.75 13.28
CA ASN A 87 -5.94 9.16 13.20
C ASN A 87 -4.76 10.15 13.26
N HIS A 88 -3.81 9.88 14.16
CA HIS A 88 -2.54 10.57 14.30
C HIS A 88 -1.41 9.55 14.25
N THR A 89 -0.42 9.76 13.39
CA THR A 89 0.72 8.84 13.19
C THR A 89 2.01 9.65 13.06
N GLN A 90 2.76 9.74 14.16
CA GLN A 90 4.00 10.49 14.22
C GLN A 90 5.15 9.74 13.53
N LEU A 91 5.70 10.34 12.48
CA LEU A 91 6.93 9.93 11.83
C LEU A 91 8.11 10.77 12.31
N THR A 92 9.26 10.12 12.42
CA THR A 92 10.57 10.77 12.61
C THR A 92 11.51 10.28 11.51
N THR A 93 11.92 11.18 10.63
CA THR A 93 12.87 10.91 9.56
C THR A 93 14.24 11.41 9.99
N GLN A 94 15.27 10.59 9.83
CA GLN A 94 16.66 10.97 10.10
C GLN A 94 17.48 10.81 8.81
N LEU A 95 18.24 11.82 8.45
CA LEU A 95 19.27 11.74 7.41
C LEU A 95 20.64 11.88 8.08
N ILE A 96 21.53 10.93 7.85
CA ILE A 96 22.85 10.82 8.48
C ILE A 96 23.92 10.80 7.38
N ARG A 97 24.89 11.72 7.46
CA ARG A 97 26.03 11.85 6.56
C ARG A 97 27.29 11.30 7.23
N ASN A 98 27.65 10.06 6.91
CA ASN A 98 28.85 9.41 7.43
C ASN A 98 30.03 9.63 6.48
N GLY A 99 30.68 10.79 6.60
CA GLY A 99 31.74 11.23 5.68
C GLY A 99 31.21 11.57 4.28
N ASP A 100 32.14 11.72 3.33
CA ASP A 100 31.87 12.42 2.06
C ASP A 100 31.06 11.62 1.01
N SER A 101 30.69 10.36 1.27
CA SER A 101 30.09 9.48 0.24
C SER A 101 28.94 8.59 0.67
N GLN A 102 28.55 8.56 1.96
CA GLN A 102 27.41 7.76 2.41
C GLN A 102 26.41 8.60 3.21
N ILE A 103 25.32 8.96 2.52
CA ILE A 103 24.15 9.62 3.08
C ILE A 103 23.06 8.56 3.22
N ARG A 104 22.60 8.31 4.43
CA ARG A 104 21.52 7.35 4.72
C ARG A 104 20.31 8.09 5.26
N VAL A 105 19.12 7.73 4.79
CA VAL A 105 17.83 8.12 5.37
C VAL A 105 17.22 6.93 6.10
N GLU A 106 16.72 7.14 7.31
CA GLU A 106 16.01 6.16 8.12
C GLU A 106 14.70 6.76 8.62
N ILE A 107 13.58 6.07 8.40
CA ILE A 107 12.24 6.55 8.72
C ILE A 107 11.66 5.69 9.82
N TYR A 108 11.31 6.33 10.93
CA TYR A 108 10.79 5.70 12.15
C TYR A 108 9.37 6.18 12.43
N SER A 109 8.56 5.31 13.06
CA SER A 109 7.38 5.74 13.82
C SER A 109 7.69 5.64 15.32
N ARG A 110 6.87 6.30 16.14
CA ARG A 110 6.89 6.13 17.58
C ARG A 110 5.66 5.34 18.03
N SER A 111 5.88 4.22 18.69
CA SER A 111 4.81 3.40 19.24
C SER A 111 4.11 4.10 20.44
N PRO A 112 2.89 3.69 20.82
CA PRO A 112 2.21 4.21 22.01
C PRO A 112 3.02 4.04 23.32
N ASN A 113 3.90 3.04 23.38
CA ASN A 113 4.79 2.79 24.52
C ASN A 113 5.99 3.74 24.57
N GLY A 114 6.19 4.57 23.54
CA GLY A 114 7.29 5.52 23.42
C GLY A 114 8.51 5.00 22.63
N ASP A 115 8.57 3.71 22.31
CA ASP A 115 9.66 3.07 21.55
C ASP A 115 9.61 3.48 20.07
N PHE A 116 10.80 3.68 19.47
CA PHE A 116 10.95 3.91 18.03
C PHE A 116 10.98 2.59 17.25
N ARG A 117 10.28 2.56 16.11
CA ARG A 117 10.26 1.44 15.18
C ARG A 117 10.68 1.91 13.79
N ARG A 118 11.77 1.37 13.23
CA ARG A 118 12.18 1.67 11.85
C ARG A 118 11.26 0.97 10.86
N HIS A 119 10.79 1.71 9.86
CA HIS A 119 9.88 1.25 8.83
C HIS A 119 10.54 1.19 7.46
N ALA A 120 11.40 2.17 7.15
CA ALA A 120 12.13 2.20 5.90
C ALA A 120 13.55 2.77 6.06
N THR A 121 14.41 2.38 5.14
CA THR A 121 15.78 2.90 4.98
C THR A 121 16.05 3.16 3.50
N ALA A 122 16.92 4.12 3.21
CA ALA A 122 17.42 4.42 1.87
C ALA A 122 18.83 5.01 1.94
N ARG A 123 19.57 4.99 0.83
CA ARG A 123 20.73 5.87 0.64
C ARG A 123 20.37 6.99 -0.32
N VAL A 124 20.84 8.20 -0.05
CA VAL A 124 20.70 9.35 -0.95
C VAL A 124 21.97 9.48 -1.79
N GLU A 125 21.79 9.64 -3.10
CA GLU A 125 22.85 9.97 -4.04
C GLU A 125 22.58 11.34 -4.70
N GLN A 126 23.61 12.18 -4.79
CA GLN A 126 23.64 13.24 -5.79
C GLN A 126 24.04 12.60 -7.12
N ALA A 127 23.22 12.76 -8.15
CA ALA A 127 23.61 12.45 -9.52
C ALA A 127 23.97 13.74 -10.24
N ALA A 128 24.78 13.60 -11.28
CA ALA A 128 24.87 14.61 -12.31
C ALA A 128 23.47 14.83 -12.92
N PRO A 129 23.10 16.07 -13.29
CA PRO A 129 21.97 16.31 -14.19
C PRO A 129 22.23 15.56 -15.50
N ASP A 130 21.50 14.46 -15.72
CA ASP A 130 21.78 13.55 -16.82
C ASP A 130 21.13 14.05 -18.13
N ALA A 131 21.81 13.85 -19.25
CA ALA A 131 21.37 14.33 -20.54
C ALA A 131 20.25 13.42 -21.09
N ALA A 132 19.00 13.77 -20.78
CA ALA A 132 17.76 13.21 -21.34
C ALA A 132 17.87 11.72 -21.76
N ARG A 133 17.75 10.81 -20.78
CA ARG A 133 17.74 9.36 -21.03
C ARG A 133 16.81 9.02 -22.19
N THR A 134 17.31 8.20 -23.12
CA THR A 134 16.61 7.83 -24.34
C THR A 134 15.24 7.26 -24.02
N ARG A 135 14.20 7.88 -24.57
CA ARG A 135 12.79 7.51 -24.32
C ARG A 135 12.59 5.99 -24.46
N PRO A 136 12.03 5.30 -23.45
CA PRO A 136 11.51 3.95 -23.63
C PRO A 136 10.60 3.93 -24.85
N VAL A 137 10.77 2.95 -25.72
CA VAL A 137 9.94 2.88 -26.94
C VAL A 137 8.53 2.46 -26.51
N LEU A 138 7.66 3.45 -26.28
CA LEU A 138 6.24 3.25 -26.11
C LEU A 138 5.69 2.61 -27.39
N HIS A 139 5.43 1.32 -27.30
CA HIS A 139 4.91 0.55 -28.40
C HIS A 139 3.39 0.53 -28.28
N ARG A 140 2.72 1.33 -29.13
CA ARG A 140 1.31 1.09 -29.48
C ARG A 140 1.20 -0.24 -30.25
N SER A 141 1.46 -1.34 -29.55
CA SER A 141 1.40 -2.68 -30.12
C SER A 141 -0.04 -3.02 -30.45
N SER A 142 -0.28 -3.50 -31.67
CA SER A 142 -1.58 -4.06 -32.06
C SER A 142 -1.93 -5.34 -31.30
N THR A 143 -1.01 -5.89 -30.50
CA THR A 143 -1.21 -7.06 -29.64
C THR A 143 -1.54 -6.72 -28.18
N ALA A 144 -1.69 -5.43 -27.83
CA ALA A 144 -1.98 -5.01 -26.46
C ALA A 144 -3.39 -5.42 -26.02
N ALA A 145 -3.49 -6.20 -24.94
CA ALA A 145 -4.76 -6.49 -24.28
C ALA A 145 -5.16 -5.28 -23.44
N THR A 146 -6.28 -4.64 -23.77
CA THR A 146 -6.84 -3.56 -22.94
C THR A 146 -7.43 -4.15 -21.66
N VAL A 147 -6.99 -3.67 -20.51
CA VAL A 147 -7.52 -4.06 -19.20
C VAL A 147 -8.34 -2.90 -18.66
N SER A 148 -9.55 -3.19 -18.19
CA SER A 148 -10.41 -2.23 -17.49
C SER A 148 -9.79 -1.86 -16.14
N PRO A 149 -9.54 -0.57 -15.84
CA PRO A 149 -9.07 -0.17 -14.51
C PRO A 149 -10.02 -0.60 -13.38
N ALA A 150 -11.33 -0.61 -13.64
CA ALA A 150 -12.32 -1.05 -12.66
C ALA A 150 -12.18 -2.54 -12.33
N ASP A 151 -11.92 -3.39 -13.33
CA ASP A 151 -11.74 -4.82 -13.15
C ASP A 151 -10.39 -5.12 -12.48
N PHE A 152 -9.34 -4.39 -12.86
CA PHE A 152 -8.03 -4.46 -12.20
C PHE A 152 -8.13 -4.09 -10.70
N TYR A 153 -8.77 -2.98 -10.35
CA TYR A 153 -8.98 -2.62 -8.94
C TYR A 153 -9.93 -3.59 -8.22
N ALA A 154 -10.87 -4.23 -8.92
CA ALA A 154 -11.70 -5.29 -8.34
C ALA A 154 -10.88 -6.57 -8.04
N LEU A 155 -9.93 -6.93 -8.89
CA LEU A 155 -9.00 -8.05 -8.68
C LEU A 155 -8.02 -7.77 -7.54
N LEU A 156 -7.44 -6.57 -7.48
CA LEU A 156 -6.59 -6.14 -6.36
C LEU A 156 -7.32 -6.25 -5.02
N ARG A 157 -8.59 -5.78 -4.95
CA ARG A 157 -9.41 -5.88 -3.73
C ARG A 157 -9.64 -7.32 -3.27
N GLN A 158 -9.76 -8.29 -4.20
CA GLN A 158 -9.91 -9.71 -3.86
C GLN A 158 -8.65 -10.31 -3.21
N THR A 159 -7.47 -9.75 -3.48
CA THR A 159 -6.20 -10.12 -2.82
C THR A 159 -5.88 -9.28 -1.58
N GLY A 160 -6.82 -8.43 -1.15
CA GLY A 160 -6.69 -7.56 0.03
C GLY A 160 -6.14 -6.16 -0.23
N GLN A 161 -5.76 -5.81 -1.46
CA GLN A 161 -5.29 -4.47 -1.81
C GLN A 161 -6.45 -3.56 -2.21
N HIS A 162 -6.79 -2.60 -1.35
CA HIS A 162 -7.85 -1.65 -1.63
C HIS A 162 -7.26 -0.25 -1.78
N HIS A 163 -7.22 0.22 -3.02
CA HIS A 163 -6.93 1.58 -3.43
C HIS A 163 -8.26 2.34 -3.56
N GLY A 164 -8.51 3.30 -2.67
CA GLY A 164 -9.63 4.23 -2.72
C GLY A 164 -9.37 5.40 -3.68
N PRO A 165 -10.28 6.39 -3.75
CA PRO A 165 -10.21 7.51 -4.70
C PRO A 165 -8.83 8.16 -4.85
N ALA A 166 -8.15 8.47 -3.74
CA ALA A 166 -6.84 9.15 -3.80
C ALA A 166 -5.69 8.28 -4.35
N PHE A 167 -5.87 6.96 -4.48
CA PHE A 167 -4.87 6.00 -4.99
C PHE A 167 -5.32 5.24 -6.25
N ALA A 168 -6.57 5.42 -6.68
CA ALA A 168 -7.13 4.81 -7.89
C ALA A 168 -6.74 5.60 -9.17
N ALA A 169 -5.46 5.91 -9.32
CA ALA A 169 -4.95 6.86 -10.30
C ALA A 169 -4.74 6.30 -11.73
N LEU A 170 -4.93 4.99 -11.96
CA LEU A 170 -4.81 4.38 -13.29
C LEU A 170 -6.06 4.64 -14.15
N SER A 171 -5.93 5.48 -15.17
CA SER A 171 -7.02 5.84 -16.10
C SER A 171 -7.11 4.95 -17.33
N ARG A 172 -5.99 4.33 -17.74
CA ARG A 172 -5.93 3.33 -18.81
C ARG A 172 -4.87 2.28 -18.49
N ILE A 173 -5.15 1.02 -18.84
CA ILE A 173 -4.22 -0.10 -18.69
C ILE A 173 -4.17 -0.90 -20.00
N SER A 174 -2.97 -1.26 -20.44
CA SER A 174 -2.73 -2.08 -21.63
C SER A 174 -1.62 -3.08 -21.34
N ARG A 175 -2.00 -4.34 -21.14
CA ARG A 175 -1.07 -5.45 -20.91
C ARG A 175 -0.50 -5.93 -22.24
N LEU A 176 0.79 -6.21 -22.28
CA LEU A 176 1.54 -6.59 -23.47
C LEU A 176 2.00 -8.04 -23.37
N SER A 177 2.19 -8.68 -24.54
CA SER A 177 2.55 -10.10 -24.65
C SER A 177 3.96 -10.45 -24.18
N ASP A 178 4.77 -9.46 -23.81
CA ASP A 178 6.16 -9.55 -23.35
C ASP A 178 6.29 -9.46 -21.81
N GLY A 179 5.19 -9.62 -21.06
CA GLY A 179 5.18 -9.51 -19.60
C GLY A 179 5.31 -8.08 -19.08
N SER A 180 4.90 -7.10 -19.89
CA SER A 180 4.91 -5.68 -19.54
C SER A 180 3.52 -5.05 -19.61
N ALA A 181 3.38 -3.85 -19.06
CA ALA A 181 2.17 -3.05 -19.16
C ALA A 181 2.51 -1.59 -19.51
N GLU A 182 1.65 -0.98 -20.31
CA GLU A 182 1.58 0.47 -20.49
C GLU A 182 0.31 0.98 -19.80
N THR A 183 0.46 2.00 -18.96
CA THR A 183 -0.66 2.61 -18.24
C THR A 183 -0.63 4.13 -18.37
N GLU A 184 -1.79 4.76 -18.25
CA GLU A 184 -1.93 6.20 -18.11
C GLU A 184 -2.31 6.50 -16.66
N ILE A 185 -1.54 7.35 -16.01
CA ILE A 185 -1.68 7.73 -14.60
C ILE A 185 -2.14 9.18 -14.55
N THR A 186 -3.20 9.47 -13.80
CA THR A 186 -3.65 10.83 -13.51
C THR A 186 -3.78 11.01 -12.02
N LEU A 187 -3.10 12.01 -11.45
CA LEU A 187 -3.21 12.34 -10.03
C LEU A 187 -4.68 12.66 -9.70
N PRO A 188 -5.35 11.90 -8.80
CA PRO A 188 -6.72 12.16 -8.39
C PRO A 188 -6.89 13.55 -7.77
N ASP A 189 -8.11 14.07 -7.70
CA ASP A 189 -8.38 15.37 -7.06
C ASP A 189 -8.41 15.26 -5.54
N GLU A 190 -8.69 14.06 -5.03
CA GLU A 190 -8.64 13.66 -3.63
C GLU A 190 -7.19 13.58 -3.09
N ALA A 191 -6.19 13.55 -3.97
CA ALA A 191 -4.78 13.53 -3.63
C ALA A 191 -4.19 14.96 -3.65
N PRO A 192 -3.91 15.57 -2.48
CA PRO A 192 -3.59 16.98 -2.38
C PRO A 192 -2.21 17.32 -2.95
N ARG A 193 -2.18 18.30 -3.86
CA ARG A 193 -0.95 18.81 -4.47
C ARG A 193 -0.14 19.64 -3.48
N HIS A 194 1.18 19.46 -3.51
CA HIS A 194 2.12 20.28 -2.73
C HIS A 194 3.44 20.46 -3.50
N PRO A 195 4.01 21.68 -3.62
CA PRO A 195 5.25 21.94 -4.38
C PRO A 195 6.50 21.32 -3.74
N GLY A 196 6.40 20.87 -2.49
CA GLY A 196 7.44 20.09 -1.84
C GLY A 196 7.60 18.67 -2.40
N TYR A 197 6.54 18.06 -2.95
CA TYR A 197 6.62 16.68 -3.44
C TYR A 197 7.53 16.58 -4.67
N ARG A 198 8.39 15.56 -4.72
CA ARG A 198 9.30 15.29 -5.85
C ARG A 198 8.64 14.34 -6.83
N LEU A 199 7.99 13.32 -6.31
CA LEU A 199 7.08 12.44 -7.01
C LEU A 199 5.93 12.08 -6.04
N HIS A 200 4.76 12.70 -6.26
CA HIS A 200 3.60 12.55 -5.37
C HIS A 200 3.29 11.06 -5.08
N PRO A 201 3.12 10.62 -3.82
CA PRO A 201 3.09 9.18 -3.50
C PRO A 201 1.99 8.40 -4.22
N SER A 202 0.81 8.98 -4.45
CA SER A 202 -0.25 8.36 -5.28
C SER A 202 0.20 8.08 -6.74
N MET A 203 1.03 8.95 -7.34
CA MET A 203 1.56 8.74 -8.70
C MET A 203 2.62 7.63 -8.73
N LEU A 204 3.52 7.60 -7.74
CA LEU A 204 4.50 6.52 -7.60
C LEU A 204 3.81 5.20 -7.28
N ASP A 205 2.83 5.19 -6.38
CA ASP A 205 2.07 4.00 -6.04
C ASP A 205 1.34 3.45 -7.27
N ALA A 206 0.72 4.30 -8.09
CA ALA A 206 0.12 3.89 -9.36
C ALA A 206 1.16 3.37 -10.39
N ALA A 207 2.39 3.88 -10.37
CA ALA A 207 3.50 3.30 -11.14
C ALA A 207 3.80 1.87 -10.66
N LEU A 208 3.83 1.64 -9.34
CA LEU A 208 4.02 0.31 -8.73
C LEU A 208 2.83 -0.63 -9.03
N GLN A 209 1.59 -0.12 -8.97
CA GLN A 209 0.37 -0.83 -9.40
C GLN A 209 0.47 -1.28 -10.87
N SER A 210 1.17 -0.51 -11.72
CA SER A 210 1.37 -0.86 -13.13
C SER A 210 2.25 -2.11 -13.34
N LEU A 211 3.15 -2.45 -12.40
CA LEU A 211 3.78 -3.77 -12.38
C LEU A 211 2.79 -4.87 -12.01
N GLY A 212 1.89 -4.61 -11.06
CA GLY A 212 0.78 -5.51 -10.74
C GLY A 212 -0.11 -5.79 -11.95
N ALA A 213 -0.39 -4.78 -12.78
CA ALA A 213 -1.14 -4.91 -14.02
C ALA A 213 -0.44 -5.77 -15.10
N ALA A 214 0.89 -5.89 -15.05
CA ALA A 214 1.66 -6.78 -15.92
C ALA A 214 1.63 -8.25 -15.48
N ILE A 215 1.21 -8.56 -14.23
CA ILE A 215 1.04 -9.94 -13.75
C ILE A 215 -0.22 -10.55 -14.41
N PRO A 216 -0.19 -11.82 -14.87
CA PRO A 216 -1.37 -12.54 -15.35
C PRO A 216 -2.47 -12.65 -14.28
N ASP A 217 -3.74 -12.49 -14.68
CA ASP A 217 -4.87 -12.41 -13.73
C ASP A 217 -5.11 -13.72 -12.96
N ASP A 218 -4.76 -14.86 -13.55
CA ASP A 218 -4.83 -16.19 -12.94
C ASP A 218 -3.78 -16.38 -11.82
N GLU A 219 -2.58 -15.83 -11.99
CA GLU A 219 -1.57 -15.79 -10.92
C GLU A 219 -2.01 -14.92 -9.74
N VAL A 220 -2.76 -13.83 -10.00
CA VAL A 220 -3.27 -12.93 -8.96
C VAL A 220 -4.51 -13.52 -8.26
N ALA A 221 -5.46 -14.04 -9.02
CA ALA A 221 -6.69 -14.64 -8.50
C ALA A 221 -6.43 -15.94 -7.69
N GLY A 222 -5.31 -16.63 -7.96
CA GLY A 222 -4.91 -17.86 -7.27
C GLY A 222 -4.63 -17.74 -5.77
N SER A 223 -4.61 -16.54 -5.17
CA SER A 223 -4.47 -16.41 -3.71
C SER A 223 -5.22 -15.23 -3.06
N ALA A 224 -6.49 -15.44 -2.72
CA ALA A 224 -7.28 -14.51 -1.91
C ALA A 224 -6.65 -14.15 -0.54
N GLU A 225 -5.80 -15.03 0.02
CA GLU A 225 -5.12 -14.80 1.31
C GLU A 225 -3.74 -14.12 1.19
N ALA A 226 -3.26 -13.81 -0.03
CA ALA A 226 -1.94 -13.22 -0.22
C ALA A 226 -1.89 -12.15 -1.33
N SER A 227 -1.18 -11.07 -1.03
CA SER A 227 -0.99 -9.88 -1.87
C SER A 227 0.48 -9.75 -2.30
N TYR A 228 0.75 -9.20 -3.48
CA TYR A 228 2.09 -8.71 -3.82
C TYR A 228 2.21 -7.25 -3.40
N LEU A 229 3.21 -6.91 -2.58
CA LEU A 229 3.44 -5.54 -2.10
C LEU A 229 4.88 -5.11 -2.38
N PRO A 230 5.13 -3.85 -2.79
CA PRO A 230 6.49 -3.35 -2.97
C PRO A 230 7.22 -3.25 -1.63
N VAL A 231 8.44 -3.80 -1.56
CA VAL A 231 9.25 -3.79 -0.32
C VAL A 231 10.70 -3.35 -0.49
N SER A 232 11.21 -3.27 -1.72
CA SER A 232 12.50 -2.62 -1.99
C SER A 232 12.57 -2.08 -3.41
N PHE A 233 13.37 -1.03 -3.60
CA PHE A 233 13.76 -0.47 -4.90
C PHE A 233 15.29 -0.36 -4.94
N ASP A 234 15.93 -0.89 -5.98
CA ASP A 234 17.39 -0.72 -6.15
C ASP A 234 17.73 0.74 -6.40
N LYS A 235 16.90 1.44 -7.19
CA LYS A 235 17.05 2.86 -7.51
C LYS A 235 15.71 3.55 -7.75
N VAL A 236 15.56 4.79 -7.28
CA VAL A 236 14.52 5.75 -7.71
C VAL A 236 15.22 7.01 -8.19
N ARG A 237 14.83 7.50 -9.37
CA ARG A 237 15.35 8.74 -9.96
C ARG A 237 14.23 9.58 -10.54
N VAL A 238 14.19 10.85 -10.14
CA VAL A 238 13.32 11.88 -10.72
C VAL A 238 14.23 12.82 -11.51
N TYR A 239 13.83 13.18 -12.73
CA TYR A 239 14.63 13.99 -13.67
C TYR A 239 14.07 15.39 -13.92
N ARG A 240 12.84 15.66 -13.45
CA ARG A 240 12.06 16.89 -13.70
C ARG A 240 10.84 16.95 -12.79
N ASP A 241 10.20 18.11 -12.71
CA ASP A 241 8.90 18.25 -12.04
C ASP A 241 7.81 17.40 -12.70
N ILE A 242 6.95 16.81 -11.89
CA ILE A 242 5.90 15.86 -12.32
C ILE A 242 4.53 16.52 -12.29
N GLY A 243 3.82 16.45 -13.42
CA GLY A 243 2.54 17.11 -13.68
C GLY A 243 1.31 16.44 -13.03
N ARG A 244 0.15 16.53 -13.70
CA ARG A 244 -1.02 15.70 -13.34
C ARG A 244 -0.95 14.32 -13.97
N HIS A 245 -0.38 14.23 -15.17
CA HIS A 245 -0.49 13.09 -16.05
C HIS A 245 0.89 12.50 -16.32
N LEU A 246 0.95 11.17 -16.37
CA LEU A 246 2.13 10.41 -16.76
C LEU A 246 1.66 9.20 -17.61
N THR A 247 2.45 8.82 -18.59
CA THR A 247 2.41 7.45 -19.12
C THR A 247 3.45 6.62 -18.36
N CYS A 248 3.08 5.44 -17.89
CA CYS A 248 4.01 4.51 -17.24
C CYS A 248 4.23 3.30 -18.14
N ARG A 249 5.50 2.92 -18.36
CA ARG A 249 5.89 1.62 -18.91
C ARG A 249 6.45 0.79 -17.77
N ALA A 250 5.77 -0.31 -17.45
CA ALA A 250 6.16 -1.24 -16.38
C ALA A 250 6.58 -2.58 -17.00
N GLN A 251 7.76 -3.09 -16.64
CA GLN A 251 8.28 -4.37 -17.12
C GLN A 251 8.54 -5.29 -15.93
N LEU A 252 7.89 -6.45 -15.91
CA LEU A 252 8.27 -7.52 -14.98
C LEU A 252 9.48 -8.28 -15.53
N ALA A 253 10.36 -8.66 -14.62
CA ALA A 253 11.32 -9.73 -14.79
C ALA A 253 10.79 -10.98 -14.08
N ASN A 254 10.79 -12.12 -14.78
CA ASN A 254 10.42 -13.39 -14.16
C ASN A 254 11.48 -13.79 -13.15
N LEU A 255 11.11 -13.78 -11.87
CA LEU A 255 11.85 -14.47 -10.81
C LEU A 255 11.31 -15.88 -10.66
N ASP A 256 12.16 -16.87 -10.90
CA ASP A 256 11.88 -18.25 -10.55
C ASP A 256 11.79 -18.41 -9.02
N GLY A 257 10.81 -19.17 -8.53
CA GLY A 257 10.70 -19.56 -7.11
C GLY A 257 9.53 -19.00 -6.30
N GLY A 258 8.66 -18.16 -6.88
CA GLY A 258 7.32 -17.86 -6.33
C GLY A 258 7.24 -17.04 -5.03
N ALA A 259 8.36 -16.60 -4.46
CA ALA A 259 8.41 -15.77 -3.24
C ALA A 259 8.08 -14.28 -3.48
N GLY A 260 8.25 -13.81 -4.72
CA GLY A 260 8.05 -12.43 -5.13
C GLY A 260 8.18 -12.24 -6.64
N LYS A 261 8.10 -10.99 -7.10
CA LYS A 261 8.33 -10.56 -8.49
C LYS A 261 9.35 -9.41 -8.49
N LEU A 262 10.14 -9.30 -9.55
CA LEU A 262 11.04 -8.15 -9.77
C LEU A 262 10.54 -7.37 -10.99
N GLY A 263 10.76 -6.07 -11.04
CA GLY A 263 10.48 -5.28 -12.23
C GLY A 263 11.04 -3.87 -12.18
N ASN A 264 10.89 -3.15 -13.28
CA ASN A 264 11.29 -1.75 -13.42
C ASN A 264 10.10 -0.96 -13.98
N VAL A 265 10.02 0.33 -13.65
CA VAL A 265 9.06 1.25 -14.27
C VAL A 265 9.72 2.53 -14.75
N ALA A 266 9.30 3.01 -15.91
CA ALA A 266 9.67 4.31 -16.44
C ALA A 266 8.41 5.17 -16.59
N LEU A 267 8.45 6.36 -15.99
CA LEU A 267 7.40 7.37 -16.01
C LEU A 267 7.75 8.44 -17.04
N ILE A 268 6.79 8.75 -17.90
CA ILE A 268 6.96 9.59 -19.08
C ILE A 268 5.95 10.75 -19.00
N ASP A 269 6.43 11.98 -19.18
CA ASP A 269 5.62 13.21 -19.15
C ASP A 269 4.80 13.40 -20.45
N ASP A 270 3.91 14.40 -20.45
CA ASP A 270 3.10 14.78 -21.62
C ASP A 270 3.93 15.24 -22.83
N ALA A 271 5.20 15.63 -22.62
CA ALA A 271 6.14 15.95 -23.70
C ALA A 271 6.84 14.68 -24.26
N GLY A 272 6.52 13.50 -23.74
CA GLY A 272 7.11 12.23 -24.14
C GLY A 272 8.54 12.04 -23.64
N GLN A 273 8.93 12.69 -22.57
CA GLN A 273 10.26 12.58 -21.96
C GLN A 273 10.21 11.74 -20.68
N VAL A 274 11.31 11.07 -20.34
CA VAL A 274 11.41 10.35 -19.06
C VAL A 274 11.41 11.35 -17.90
N ALA A 275 10.38 11.28 -17.06
CA ALA A 275 10.19 12.11 -15.89
C ALA A 275 10.76 11.48 -14.64
N ALA A 276 10.60 10.16 -14.49
CA ALA A 276 11.20 9.38 -13.42
C ALA A 276 11.40 7.91 -13.83
N GLU A 277 12.33 7.23 -13.17
CA GLU A 277 12.60 5.79 -13.31
C GLU A 277 12.71 5.16 -11.92
N ILE A 278 12.19 3.95 -11.79
CA ILE A 278 12.38 3.13 -10.60
C ILE A 278 12.82 1.73 -11.05
N ASP A 279 14.04 1.37 -10.68
CA ASP A 279 14.70 0.11 -11.03
C ASP A 279 14.73 -0.84 -9.83
N GLY A 280 14.71 -2.14 -10.10
CA GLY A 280 14.86 -3.19 -9.09
C GLY A 280 13.71 -3.23 -8.08
N ILE A 281 12.48 -3.02 -8.54
CA ILE A 281 11.28 -3.07 -7.69
C ILE A 281 10.99 -4.52 -7.33
N TYR A 282 11.23 -4.88 -6.07
CA TYR A 282 10.87 -6.18 -5.54
C TYR A 282 9.48 -6.13 -4.89
N LEU A 283 8.55 -6.87 -5.48
CA LEU A 283 7.22 -7.13 -4.96
C LEU A 283 7.25 -8.43 -4.15
N ARG A 284 7.17 -8.35 -2.82
CA ARG A 284 7.11 -9.51 -1.93
C ARG A 284 5.67 -10.01 -1.81
N ARG A 285 5.48 -11.34 -1.85
CA ARG A 285 4.20 -11.95 -1.50
C ARG A 285 3.98 -11.89 0.01
N VAL A 286 2.88 -11.27 0.44
CA VAL A 286 2.51 -11.02 1.84
C VAL A 286 1.15 -11.61 2.12
N GLU A 287 1.07 -12.51 3.09
CA GLU A 287 -0.18 -13.11 3.55
C GLU A 287 -0.92 -12.21 4.54
N ARG A 288 -2.25 -12.34 4.60
CA ARG A 288 -3.13 -11.57 5.49
C ARG A 288 -2.66 -11.48 6.94
N ARG A 289 -2.19 -12.59 7.50
CA ARG A 289 -1.70 -12.70 8.88
C ARG A 289 -0.44 -11.86 9.20
N ALA A 290 0.27 -11.37 8.18
CA ALA A 290 1.45 -10.53 8.36
C ALA A 290 1.12 -9.04 8.52
N VAL A 291 -0.10 -8.60 8.19
CA VAL A 291 -0.52 -7.21 8.40
C VAL A 291 -0.80 -6.95 9.89
N PRO A 292 -0.21 -5.91 10.50
CA PRO A 292 -0.54 -5.55 11.88
C PRO A 292 -1.98 -5.05 11.97
N LEU A 293 -2.76 -5.62 12.90
CA LEU A 293 -4.08 -5.13 13.28
C LEU A 293 -4.00 -4.32 14.59
N PRO A 294 -4.72 -3.19 14.71
CA PRO A 294 -4.89 -2.46 15.98
C PRO A 294 -5.39 -3.37 17.10
N LEU A 295 -4.96 -3.11 18.34
CA LEU A 295 -5.37 -3.91 19.51
C LEU A 295 -6.90 -4.01 19.68
N PRO A 296 -7.71 -2.95 19.50
CA PRO A 296 -9.18 -3.05 19.59
C PRO A 296 -9.79 -4.04 18.59
N GLN A 297 -9.16 -4.27 17.43
CA GLN A 297 -9.62 -5.26 16.44
C GLN A 297 -9.17 -6.70 16.76
N LYS A 298 -8.39 -6.90 17.82
CA LYS A 298 -7.97 -8.21 18.35
C LYS A 298 -8.67 -8.59 19.66
N ILE A 299 -9.42 -7.66 20.25
CA ILE A 299 -10.18 -7.87 21.48
C ILE A 299 -11.62 -8.17 21.08
N PHE A 300 -12.20 -9.20 21.70
CA PHE A 300 -13.59 -9.57 21.53
C PHE A 300 -14.28 -9.44 22.88
N ASP A 301 -15.21 -8.49 22.99
CA ASP A 301 -16.08 -8.36 24.16
C ASP A 301 -17.36 -9.18 23.95
N ALA A 302 -17.80 -9.88 25.00
CA ALA A 302 -19.04 -10.63 24.99
C ALA A 302 -20.21 -9.73 25.40
N GLU A 303 -20.91 -9.18 24.41
CA GLU A 303 -22.16 -8.43 24.63
C GLU A 303 -23.36 -9.37 24.68
N TRP A 304 -24.15 -9.30 25.76
CA TRP A 304 -25.40 -10.04 25.90
C TRP A 304 -26.56 -9.25 25.32
N ILE A 305 -27.00 -9.62 24.12
CA ILE A 305 -28.19 -9.03 23.48
C ILE A 305 -29.42 -9.80 23.96
N GLU A 306 -30.39 -9.11 24.56
CA GLU A 306 -31.65 -9.71 25.00
C GLU A 306 -32.49 -10.12 23.77
N GLY A 307 -32.66 -11.43 23.60
CA GLY A 307 -33.42 -12.03 22.49
C GLY A 307 -34.72 -12.67 22.98
N PRO A 308 -35.78 -12.69 22.15
CA PRO A 308 -37.01 -13.40 22.50
C PRO A 308 -36.73 -14.88 22.69
N ILE A 309 -37.21 -15.44 23.81
CA ILE A 309 -37.16 -16.89 24.03
C ILE A 309 -37.94 -17.57 22.92
N ALA A 310 -37.25 -18.39 22.12
CA ALA A 310 -37.89 -19.24 21.13
C ALA A 310 -38.73 -20.30 21.85
N VAL A 311 -39.99 -19.99 22.11
CA VAL A 311 -40.97 -20.96 22.61
C VAL A 311 -41.26 -21.90 21.47
N GLU A 312 -40.60 -23.07 21.45
CA GLU A 312 -41.03 -24.17 20.60
C GLU A 312 -42.50 -24.47 20.93
N ALA A 313 -43.36 -24.33 19.92
CA ALA A 313 -44.77 -24.67 20.04
C ALA A 313 -44.87 -26.18 20.25
N GLY A 314 -44.99 -26.60 21.51
CA GLY A 314 -45.19 -27.99 21.88
C GLY A 314 -46.34 -28.61 21.07
N PRO A 315 -46.20 -29.87 20.61
CA PRO A 315 -47.11 -30.44 19.61
C PRO A 315 -48.55 -30.36 20.09
N GLY A 316 -49.38 -29.66 19.32
CA GLY A 316 -50.77 -29.41 19.63
C GLY A 316 -51.50 -30.72 19.90
N ARG A 317 -52.02 -30.87 21.12
CA ARG A 317 -52.90 -32.00 21.46
C ARG A 317 -54.23 -31.78 20.75
N ASP A 318 -54.42 -32.46 19.62
CA ASP A 318 -55.71 -32.63 18.96
C ASP A 318 -56.75 -33.14 19.98
N ALA A 319 -57.61 -32.23 20.44
CA ALA A 319 -58.71 -32.55 21.34
C ALA A 319 -59.85 -33.20 20.56
N ARG A 320 -59.69 -34.48 20.21
CA ARG A 320 -60.81 -35.29 19.69
C ARG A 320 -61.77 -35.62 20.84
N PRO A 321 -63.09 -35.37 20.70
CA PRO A 321 -64.06 -35.79 21.70
C PRO A 321 -64.21 -37.32 21.70
N HIS A 322 -64.00 -37.94 22.85
CA HIS A 322 -64.24 -39.37 23.07
C HIS A 322 -65.75 -39.68 23.15
N PRO A 323 -66.26 -40.70 22.42
CA PRO A 323 -67.38 -41.50 22.90
C PRO A 323 -66.88 -42.53 23.93
N ALA A 324 -67.72 -42.86 24.92
CA ALA A 324 -67.30 -43.61 26.11
C ALA A 324 -67.48 -45.15 26.00
N VAL A 325 -66.36 -45.89 26.06
CA VAL A 325 -66.19 -47.34 26.38
C VAL A 325 -64.73 -47.55 26.89
N GLY A 326 -64.38 -48.40 27.85
CA GLY A 326 -65.20 -49.21 28.77
C GLY A 326 -64.41 -50.26 29.60
N TRP A 327 -63.80 -49.83 30.72
CA TRP A 327 -63.28 -50.64 31.86
C TRP A 327 -62.03 -51.55 31.73
N CYS A 328 -61.27 -51.58 32.84
CA CYS A 328 -60.37 -52.62 33.37
C CYS A 328 -58.92 -52.83 32.85
N SER A 329 -58.00 -52.13 33.55
CA SER A 329 -56.96 -52.73 34.44
C SER A 329 -55.64 -53.32 33.85
N PRO A 330 -54.55 -53.41 34.67
CA PRO A 330 -53.19 -53.24 34.18
C PRO A 330 -52.22 -54.42 34.40
N THR A 331 -51.16 -54.49 33.59
CA THR A 331 -49.93 -55.25 33.93
C THR A 331 -48.67 -54.65 33.31
N ARG A 332 -47.78 -54.13 34.16
CA ARG A 332 -46.32 -54.09 33.97
C ARG A 332 -45.73 -55.48 34.33
N PRO A 333 -44.42 -55.74 34.15
CA PRO A 333 -43.49 -55.31 33.11
C PRO A 333 -42.68 -56.50 32.54
N ARG A 334 -41.73 -56.27 31.61
CA ARG A 334 -40.32 -56.66 31.85
C ARG A 334 -39.35 -56.08 30.81
N ILE A 335 -38.22 -55.63 31.33
CA ILE A 335 -36.98 -55.37 30.60
C ILE A 335 -36.25 -56.71 30.47
N ALA A 336 -35.55 -56.93 29.36
CA ALA A 336 -34.44 -57.87 29.28
C ALA A 336 -33.42 -57.34 28.27
N GLU A 337 -32.26 -56.90 28.77
CA GLU A 337 -31.05 -56.70 27.97
C GLU A 337 -30.40 -58.06 27.69
N SER A 338 -29.70 -58.21 26.56
CA SER A 338 -28.37 -58.83 26.41
C SER A 338 -28.11 -59.27 24.97
N GLY A 339 -26.90 -59.00 24.48
CA GLY A 339 -26.45 -59.23 23.10
C GLY A 339 -25.33 -58.27 22.75
#